data_AF-A0A561V0Q1-F1
#
_entry.id   AF-A0A561V0Q1-F1
#
_cell.length_a   1.000
_cell.length_b   1.000
_cell.length_c   1.000
_cell.angle_alpha   90.00
_cell.angle_beta   90.00
_cell.angle_gamma   90.00
#
_symmetry.space_group_name_H-M   'P 1'
#
loop_
_entity.id
_entity.type
_entity.pdbx_description
1 polymer ?
#
loop_
_entity_poly.entity_id
_entity_poly.type
_entity_poly.pdbx_seq_one_letter_code
_entity_poly.pdbx_strand_id
1 'polypeptide(L)'
;MAAFLAKRDELAAGQGLPAGVARSASATRQWVSDELTQSARTVADRGREAGDAWLYRVWQRTLVIVWGAVAVLAIAEAATAIGAGWTHARTAGLVAGLVTAGLLTTAAHVHRARGGLLAPLIGEDNRLSTSRAVAASWVLLAVFSVLVLALQLAGASGHAQRDALIEGLDLARGAGVVTVLALVCAIAVVVRRVVSVRVLSGRIQKLRADRPRAADLLTDDSGRGGFTDVQYVLVSTVAVLFAAVRLARRPEQLPDLPWGLALLVAVSAAAYFAGKYTESGRPVVLSVVRAREAGDLDAPIRTGDDIEIRGAGFVPPGAGAPDRLARMVVRIGTVHVHVPLIPVPGGFANPTDTVLTVPVPVEVEPGAVEVQVVTAAGTESNRVEIDVTD
;
A
#
# COMPACT_ATOMS: atom_id res chain seq x y z
N MET A 1 5.77 21.45 2.66
CA MET A 1 6.13 20.61 3.83
C MET A 1 7.01 21.39 4.82
N ALA A 2 8.18 21.90 4.42
CA ALA A 2 9.07 22.66 5.33
C ALA A 2 8.37 23.81 6.09
N ALA A 3 7.60 24.65 5.39
CA ALA A 3 6.85 25.74 6.03
C ALA A 3 5.83 25.26 7.08
N PHE A 4 5.21 24.10 6.87
CA PHE A 4 4.29 23.51 7.85
C PHE A 4 5.04 23.01 9.09
N LEU A 5 6.20 22.36 8.89
CA LEU A 5 7.02 21.87 9.99
C LEU A 5 7.56 23.03 10.84
N ALA A 6 8.03 24.10 10.21
CA ALA A 6 8.44 25.32 10.90
C ALA A 6 7.30 25.90 11.74
N LYS A 7 6.11 26.07 11.14
CA LYS A 7 4.91 26.55 11.85
C LYS A 7 4.52 25.65 13.02
N ARG A 8 4.57 24.32 12.85
CA ARG A 8 4.32 23.37 13.94
C ARG A 8 5.30 23.56 15.08
N ASP A 9 6.59 23.69 14.77
CA ASP A 9 7.64 23.80 15.78
C ASP A 9 7.59 25.17 16.49
N GLU A 10 7.24 26.25 15.78
CA GLU A 10 6.94 27.57 16.37
C GLU A 10 5.77 27.51 17.36
N LEU A 11 4.66 26.88 16.96
CA LEU A 11 3.48 26.72 17.82
C LEU A 11 3.76 25.78 19.01
N ALA A 12 4.60 24.74 18.82
CA ALA A 12 5.07 23.89 19.91
C ALA A 12 5.93 24.66 20.92
N ALA A 13 6.65 25.69 20.47
CA ALA A 13 7.41 26.60 21.32
C ALA A 13 6.56 27.74 21.93
N GLY A 14 5.23 27.74 21.69
CA GLY A 14 4.31 28.77 22.18
C GLY A 14 4.42 30.13 21.44
N GLN A 15 5.08 30.16 20.28
CA GLN A 15 5.25 31.38 19.49
C GLN A 15 4.06 31.61 18.55
N GLY A 16 3.73 32.88 18.26
CA GLY A 16 2.70 33.24 17.29
C GLY A 16 1.25 33.13 17.79
N LEU A 17 1.04 32.96 19.10
CA LEU A 17 -0.29 32.91 19.72
C LEU A 17 -0.93 34.32 19.79
N PRO A 18 -2.20 34.49 19.37
CA PRO A 18 -2.92 35.73 19.58
C PRO A 18 -3.08 36.04 21.08
N ALA A 19 -2.91 37.31 21.46
CA ALA A 19 -2.99 37.75 22.86
C ALA A 19 -4.35 37.46 23.53
N GLY A 20 -5.43 37.34 22.74
CA GLY A 20 -6.76 37.01 23.22
C GLY A 20 -6.95 35.55 23.65
N VAL A 21 -6.27 34.60 22.99
CA VAL A 21 -6.38 33.16 23.31
C VAL A 21 -5.38 32.71 24.36
N ALA A 22 -4.23 33.39 24.46
CA ALA A 22 -3.16 33.09 25.40
C ALA A 22 -3.57 33.14 26.89
N ARG A 23 -4.75 33.69 27.20
CA ARG A 23 -5.29 33.78 28.56
C ARG A 23 -5.99 32.51 29.03
N SER A 24 -6.30 31.58 28.13
CA SER A 24 -6.92 30.29 28.45
C SER A 24 -6.17 29.16 27.75
N ALA A 25 -5.77 28.14 28.52
CA ALA A 25 -5.07 26.97 27.99
C ALA A 25 -5.94 26.19 27.00
N SER A 26 -7.24 26.06 27.27
CA SER A 26 -8.19 25.38 26.38
C SER A 26 -8.39 26.16 25.07
N ALA A 27 -8.57 27.49 25.15
CA ALA A 27 -8.70 28.35 23.98
C ALA A 27 -7.42 28.35 23.12
N THR A 28 -6.25 28.37 23.76
CA THR A 28 -4.95 28.25 23.09
C THR A 28 -4.84 26.92 22.34
N ARG A 29 -5.15 25.80 23.01
CA ARG A 29 -5.08 24.47 22.41
C ARG A 29 -6.02 24.32 21.21
N GLN A 30 -7.26 24.79 21.34
CA GLN A 30 -8.23 24.74 20.25
C GLN A 30 -7.75 25.58 19.06
N TRP A 31 -7.31 26.82 19.31
CA TRP A 31 -6.81 27.69 18.25
C TRP A 31 -5.59 27.10 17.53
N VAL A 32 -4.61 26.56 18.27
CA VAL A 32 -3.43 25.89 17.70
C VAL A 32 -3.86 24.70 16.85
N SER A 33 -4.79 23.89 17.35
CA SER A 33 -5.30 22.73 16.63
C SER A 33 -5.99 23.11 15.32
N ASP A 34 -6.82 24.16 15.33
CA ASP A 34 -7.53 24.65 14.14
C ASP A 34 -6.56 25.20 13.10
N GLU A 35 -5.58 26.00 13.54
CA GLU A 35 -4.57 26.61 12.69
C GLU A 35 -3.66 25.56 12.02
N LEU A 36 -3.27 24.53 12.78
CA LEU A 36 -2.51 23.38 12.26
C LEU A 36 -3.36 22.53 11.32
N THR A 37 -4.64 22.34 11.64
CA THR A 37 -5.58 21.60 10.79
C THR A 37 -5.75 22.27 9.43
N GLN A 38 -5.96 23.60 9.41
CA GLN A 38 -6.09 24.37 8.17
C GLN A 38 -4.80 24.32 7.34
N SER A 39 -3.64 24.48 7.99
CA SER A 39 -2.34 24.42 7.30
C SER A 39 -2.07 23.01 6.74
N ALA A 40 -2.41 21.97 7.51
CA ALA A 40 -2.25 20.58 7.10
C ALA A 40 -3.11 20.24 5.89
N ARG A 41 -4.38 20.67 5.86
CA ARG A 41 -5.27 20.51 4.69
C ARG A 41 -4.64 21.11 3.44
N THR A 42 -4.11 22.33 3.55
CA THR A 42 -3.44 23.02 2.43
C THR A 42 -2.23 22.25 1.90
N VAL A 43 -1.43 21.64 2.79
CA VAL A 43 -0.29 20.80 2.38
C VAL A 43 -0.77 19.51 1.71
N ALA A 44 -1.83 18.90 2.25
CA ALA A 44 -2.42 17.69 1.70
C ALA A 44 -3.04 17.92 0.31
N ASP A 45 -3.72 19.05 0.08
CA ASP A 45 -4.24 19.46 -1.23
C ASP A 45 -3.14 19.56 -2.27
N ARG A 46 -2.07 20.31 -1.97
CA ARG A 46 -0.89 20.39 -2.86
C ARG A 46 -0.23 19.03 -3.08
N GLY A 47 -0.24 18.17 -2.06
CA GLY A 47 0.26 16.79 -2.15
C GLY A 47 -0.54 15.96 -3.15
N ARG A 48 -1.87 16.09 -3.14
CA ARG A 48 -2.78 15.42 -4.10
C ARG A 48 -2.54 15.90 -5.53
N GLU A 49 -2.47 17.21 -5.75
CA GLU A 49 -2.18 17.80 -7.07
C GLU A 49 -0.82 17.31 -7.62
N ALA A 50 0.21 17.27 -6.76
CA ALA A 50 1.51 16.73 -7.14
C ALA A 50 1.48 15.23 -7.46
N GLY A 51 0.57 14.47 -6.82
CA GLY A 51 0.29 13.07 -7.11
C GLY A 51 -0.24 12.86 -8.53
N ASP A 52 -1.18 13.69 -8.97
CA ASP A 52 -1.74 13.62 -10.33
C ASP A 52 -0.67 13.94 -11.39
N ALA A 53 0.13 14.98 -11.17
CA ALA A 53 1.27 15.30 -12.03
C ALA A 53 2.34 14.19 -12.05
N TRP A 54 2.48 13.44 -10.95
CA TRP A 54 3.38 12.29 -10.88
C TRP A 54 2.88 11.13 -11.74
N LEU A 55 1.57 10.82 -11.73
CA LEU A 55 0.99 9.77 -12.58
C LEU A 55 1.28 10.02 -14.07
N TYR A 56 1.23 11.29 -14.50
CA TYR A 56 1.59 11.68 -15.86
C TYR A 56 3.08 11.41 -16.19
N ARG A 57 3.99 11.69 -15.27
CA ARG A 57 5.43 11.40 -15.49
C ARG A 57 5.73 9.90 -15.44
N VAL A 58 4.99 9.15 -14.64
CA VAL A 58 5.24 7.73 -14.45
C VAL A 58 4.87 6.91 -15.66
N TRP A 59 3.72 7.15 -16.29
CA TRP A 59 3.36 6.34 -17.47
C TRP A 59 4.39 6.52 -18.60
N GLN A 60 4.88 7.75 -18.81
CA GLN A 60 5.96 8.01 -19.76
C GLN A 60 7.25 7.25 -19.41
N ARG A 61 7.68 7.30 -18.15
CA ARG A 61 8.87 6.57 -17.68
C ARG A 61 8.70 5.05 -17.80
N THR A 62 7.53 4.52 -17.50
CA THR A 62 7.26 3.08 -17.66
C THR A 62 7.34 2.65 -19.12
N LEU A 63 6.91 3.49 -20.07
CA LEU A 63 7.08 3.20 -21.49
C LEU A 63 8.55 3.24 -21.91
N VAL A 64 9.33 4.19 -21.41
CA VAL A 64 10.78 4.23 -21.64
C VAL A 64 11.44 2.94 -21.13
N ILE A 65 11.02 2.43 -19.98
CA ILE A 65 11.53 1.15 -19.43
C ILE A 65 11.12 -0.03 -20.31
N VAL A 66 9.85 -0.10 -20.75
CA VAL A 66 9.36 -1.18 -21.62
C VAL A 66 10.12 -1.23 -22.95
N TRP A 67 10.23 -0.08 -23.63
CA TRP A 67 10.96 -0.01 -24.90
C TRP A 67 12.48 -0.15 -24.71
N GLY A 68 13.02 0.34 -23.60
CA GLY A 68 14.40 0.10 -23.20
C GLY A 68 14.69 -1.39 -22.99
N ALA A 69 13.76 -2.15 -22.39
CA ALA A 69 13.90 -3.60 -22.24
C ALA A 69 13.91 -4.32 -23.59
N VAL A 70 13.11 -3.89 -24.56
CA VAL A 70 13.16 -4.41 -25.94
C VAL A 70 14.51 -4.09 -26.60
N ALA A 71 15.03 -2.87 -26.43
CA ALA A 71 16.34 -2.50 -26.95
C ALA A 71 17.47 -3.32 -26.31
N VAL A 72 17.42 -3.55 -25.00
CA VAL A 72 18.37 -4.41 -24.28
C VAL A 72 18.27 -5.85 -24.78
N LEU A 73 17.06 -6.39 -24.97
CA LEU A 73 16.86 -7.72 -25.55
C LEU A 73 17.50 -7.81 -26.95
N ALA A 74 17.26 -6.82 -27.82
CA ALA A 74 17.84 -6.75 -29.15
C ALA A 74 19.38 -6.71 -29.12
N ILE A 75 19.96 -5.91 -28.23
CA ILE A 75 21.42 -5.83 -28.04
C ILE A 75 21.97 -7.16 -27.53
N ALA A 76 21.33 -7.78 -26.54
CA ALA A 76 21.76 -9.05 -25.98
C ALA A 76 21.68 -10.18 -27.02
N GLU A 77 20.62 -10.23 -27.81
CA GLU A 77 20.50 -11.19 -28.91
C GLU A 77 21.51 -10.93 -30.03
N ALA A 78 21.78 -9.68 -30.40
CA ALA A 78 22.82 -9.35 -31.37
C ALA A 78 24.21 -9.75 -30.87
N ALA A 79 24.53 -9.41 -29.62
CA ALA A 79 25.83 -9.73 -29.02
C ALA A 79 26.04 -11.25 -28.90
N THR A 80 25.02 -11.99 -28.48
CA THR A 80 25.11 -13.46 -28.37
C THR A 80 24.99 -14.16 -29.72
N ALA A 81 24.63 -13.46 -30.81
CA ALA A 81 24.63 -14.02 -32.16
C ALA A 81 26.05 -13.99 -32.76
N ILE A 82 26.95 -13.19 -32.22
CA ILE A 82 28.36 -13.20 -32.59
C ILE A 82 28.94 -14.58 -32.27
N GLY A 83 29.37 -15.30 -33.30
CA GLY A 83 29.91 -16.67 -33.19
C GLY A 83 28.87 -17.79 -33.21
N ALA A 84 27.68 -17.59 -32.63
CA ALA A 84 26.62 -18.62 -32.60
C ALA A 84 25.60 -18.53 -33.76
N GLY A 85 25.60 -17.43 -34.51
CA GLY A 85 24.69 -17.17 -35.62
C GLY A 85 23.30 -16.69 -35.20
N TRP A 86 22.56 -16.17 -36.19
CA TRP A 86 21.19 -15.70 -36.02
C TRP A 86 20.20 -16.85 -36.25
N THR A 87 19.29 -17.07 -35.30
CA THR A 87 18.34 -18.19 -35.34
C THR A 87 16.89 -17.71 -35.46
N HIS A 88 15.99 -18.59 -35.90
CA HIS A 88 14.55 -18.31 -35.89
C HIS A 88 14.02 -18.00 -34.49
N ALA A 89 14.55 -18.66 -33.46
CA ALA A 89 14.18 -18.42 -32.06
C ALA A 89 14.49 -16.97 -31.61
N ARG A 90 15.64 -16.40 -32.01
CA ARG A 90 15.98 -14.98 -31.77
C ARG A 90 14.96 -14.05 -32.42
N THR A 91 14.68 -14.29 -33.71
CA THR A 91 13.68 -13.51 -34.44
C THR A 91 12.30 -13.57 -33.77
N ALA A 92 11.87 -14.75 -33.34
CA ALA A 92 10.63 -14.93 -32.58
C ALA A 92 10.66 -14.22 -31.23
N GLY A 93 11.80 -14.26 -30.51
CA GLY A 93 12.05 -13.53 -29.27
C GLY A 93 11.86 -12.02 -29.42
N LEU A 94 12.48 -11.41 -30.43
CA LEU A 94 12.34 -9.97 -30.70
C LEU A 94 10.94 -9.58 -31.14
N VAL A 95 10.32 -10.37 -32.03
CA VAL A 95 8.95 -10.10 -32.46
C VAL A 95 7.98 -10.23 -31.27
N ALA A 96 8.15 -11.25 -30.41
CA ALA A 96 7.38 -11.38 -29.18
C ALA A 96 7.59 -10.17 -28.25
N GLY A 97 8.83 -9.69 -28.13
CA GLY A 97 9.18 -8.49 -27.36
C GLY A 97 8.49 -7.23 -27.88
N LEU A 98 8.51 -7.03 -29.21
CA LEU A 98 7.83 -5.92 -29.88
C LEU A 98 6.31 -5.97 -29.70
N VAL A 99 5.71 -7.14 -29.91
CA VAL A 99 4.26 -7.36 -29.72
C VAL A 99 3.87 -7.09 -28.26
N THR A 100 4.63 -7.63 -27.31
CA THR A 100 4.40 -7.42 -25.88
C THR A 100 4.51 -5.94 -25.52
N ALA A 101 5.56 -5.25 -25.98
CA ALA A 101 5.72 -3.81 -25.77
C ALA A 101 4.59 -2.98 -26.39
N GLY A 102 4.11 -3.36 -27.58
CA GLY A 102 2.96 -2.73 -28.23
C GLY A 102 1.66 -2.88 -27.44
N LEU A 103 1.39 -4.09 -26.93
CA LEU A 103 0.23 -4.37 -26.08
C LEU A 103 0.31 -3.60 -24.75
N LEU A 104 1.48 -3.61 -24.10
CA LEU A 104 1.72 -2.86 -22.86
C LEU A 104 1.60 -1.35 -23.09
N THR A 105 2.05 -0.85 -24.25
CA THR A 105 1.91 0.57 -24.63
C THR A 105 0.44 0.95 -24.81
N THR A 106 -0.35 0.09 -25.47
CA THR A 106 -1.78 0.30 -25.66
C THR A 106 -2.52 0.30 -24.32
N ALA A 107 -2.24 -0.68 -23.45
CA ALA A 107 -2.81 -0.75 -22.11
C ALA A 107 -2.42 0.48 -21.25
N ALA A 108 -1.16 0.91 -21.31
CA ALA A 108 -0.70 2.11 -20.62
C ALA A 108 -1.39 3.37 -21.13
N HIS A 109 -1.67 3.47 -22.43
CA HIS A 109 -2.36 4.60 -23.01
C HIS A 109 -3.83 4.67 -22.55
N VAL A 110 -4.54 3.53 -22.55
CA VAL A 110 -5.91 3.41 -22.05
C VAL A 110 -6.00 3.79 -20.56
N HIS A 111 -4.97 3.43 -19.78
CA HIS A 111 -4.93 3.68 -18.33
C HIS A 111 -4.08 4.90 -17.92
N ARG A 112 -3.75 5.81 -18.84
CA ARG A 112 -2.84 6.96 -18.58
C ARG A 112 -3.27 7.83 -17.39
N ALA A 113 -4.57 8.03 -17.21
CA ALA A 113 -5.13 8.81 -16.11
C ALA A 113 -4.96 8.15 -14.73
N ARG A 114 -4.61 6.86 -14.68
CA ARG A 114 -4.46 6.06 -13.46
C ARG A 114 -3.03 5.53 -13.28
N GLY A 115 -2.04 6.17 -13.91
CA GLY A 115 -0.63 5.77 -13.82
C GLY A 115 -0.17 4.80 -14.92
N GLY A 116 -0.96 4.65 -15.98
CA GLY A 116 -0.61 3.86 -17.16
C GLY A 116 -0.47 2.38 -16.86
N LEU A 117 0.71 1.82 -17.11
CA LEU A 117 0.95 0.39 -16.94
C LEU A 117 0.85 -0.08 -15.47
N LEU A 118 1.06 0.83 -14.50
CA LEU A 118 0.93 0.50 -13.09
C LEU A 118 -0.52 0.44 -12.62
N ALA A 119 -1.49 0.94 -13.40
CA ALA A 119 -2.89 1.03 -12.99
C ALA A 119 -3.50 -0.29 -12.47
N PRO A 120 -3.25 -1.46 -13.10
CA PRO A 120 -3.76 -2.73 -12.58
C PRO A 120 -3.11 -3.15 -11.26
N LEU A 121 -1.90 -2.67 -10.99
CA LEU A 121 -1.10 -3.00 -9.80
C LEU A 121 -1.47 -2.09 -8.61
N ILE A 122 -2.13 -0.97 -8.86
CA ILE A 122 -2.54 -0.02 -7.83
C ILE A 122 -3.83 -0.54 -7.16
N GLY A 123 -3.79 -0.68 -5.84
CA GLY A 123 -4.91 -1.06 -5.00
C GLY A 123 -5.94 0.06 -4.85
N GLU A 124 -7.08 -0.28 -4.26
CA GLU A 124 -8.16 0.64 -3.94
C GLU A 124 -7.72 1.78 -2.99
N ASP A 125 -6.69 1.51 -2.17
CA ASP A 125 -6.02 2.45 -1.28
C ASP A 125 -4.94 3.30 -1.97
N ASN A 126 -4.85 3.29 -3.30
CA ASN A 126 -3.87 4.06 -4.09
C ASN A 126 -2.39 3.71 -3.80
N ARG A 127 -2.12 2.48 -3.33
CA ARG A 127 -0.78 1.92 -3.12
C ARG A 127 -0.49 0.80 -4.12
N LEU A 128 0.78 0.48 -4.38
CA LEU A 128 1.08 -0.72 -5.17
C LEU A 128 0.79 -1.99 -4.35
N SER A 129 0.14 -2.97 -4.99
CA SER A 129 -0.19 -4.25 -4.37
C SER A 129 0.89 -5.29 -4.68
N THR A 130 1.53 -5.81 -3.63
CA THR A 130 2.52 -6.89 -3.71
C THR A 130 2.00 -8.11 -4.46
N SER A 131 0.80 -8.60 -4.11
CA SER A 131 0.23 -9.79 -4.75
C SER A 131 -0.14 -9.56 -6.21
N ARG A 132 -0.67 -8.39 -6.58
CA ARG A 132 -0.95 -8.06 -7.99
C ARG A 132 0.33 -7.91 -8.80
N ALA A 133 1.38 -7.30 -8.24
CA ALA A 133 2.67 -7.16 -8.91
C ALA A 133 3.34 -8.51 -9.19
N VAL A 134 3.33 -9.42 -8.19
CA VAL A 134 3.83 -10.78 -8.36
C VAL A 134 2.99 -11.56 -9.37
N ALA A 135 1.66 -11.51 -9.30
CA ALA A 135 0.83 -12.18 -10.29
C ALA A 135 1.06 -11.63 -11.71
N ALA A 136 1.15 -10.32 -11.86
CA ALA A 136 1.38 -9.68 -13.15
C ALA A 136 2.75 -10.04 -13.77
N SER A 137 3.80 -10.21 -12.97
CA SER A 137 5.11 -10.62 -13.49
C SER A 137 5.09 -12.05 -14.02
N TRP A 138 4.42 -12.97 -13.32
CA TRP A 138 4.21 -14.34 -13.81
C TRP A 138 3.32 -14.41 -15.05
N VAL A 139 2.23 -13.63 -15.09
CA VAL A 139 1.37 -13.53 -16.28
C VAL A 139 2.16 -13.00 -17.47
N LEU A 140 2.95 -11.93 -17.28
CA LEU A 140 3.77 -11.35 -18.34
C LEU A 140 4.79 -12.36 -18.88
N LEU A 141 5.49 -13.07 -17.99
CA LEU A 141 6.42 -14.12 -18.38
C LEU A 141 5.71 -15.23 -19.18
N ALA A 142 4.58 -15.73 -18.69
CA ALA A 142 3.85 -16.83 -19.34
C ALA A 142 3.34 -16.42 -20.73
N VAL A 143 2.72 -15.24 -20.85
CA VAL A 143 2.27 -14.70 -22.14
C VAL A 143 3.44 -14.52 -23.10
N PHE A 144 4.57 -13.97 -22.62
CA PHE A 144 5.77 -13.82 -23.43
C PHE A 144 6.32 -15.18 -23.91
N SER A 145 6.42 -16.19 -23.03
CA SER A 145 6.86 -17.54 -23.41
C SER A 145 5.96 -18.17 -24.47
N VAL A 146 4.64 -18.06 -24.32
CA VAL A 146 3.68 -18.60 -25.30
C VAL A 146 3.78 -17.86 -26.62
N LEU A 147 3.96 -16.53 -26.62
CA LEU A 147 4.17 -15.75 -27.85
C LEU A 147 5.44 -16.17 -28.59
N VAL A 148 6.55 -16.38 -27.87
CA VAL A 148 7.80 -16.87 -28.46
C VAL A 148 7.62 -18.23 -29.14
N LEU A 149 6.92 -19.16 -28.49
CA LEU A 149 6.64 -20.49 -29.06
C LEU A 149 5.68 -20.41 -30.25
N ALA A 150 4.61 -19.60 -30.16
CA ALA A 150 3.65 -19.43 -31.23
C ALA A 150 4.29 -18.82 -32.50
N LEU A 151 5.19 -17.85 -32.34
CA LEU A 151 5.92 -17.24 -33.44
C LEU A 151 6.94 -18.20 -34.07
N GLN A 152 7.60 -19.04 -33.27
CA GLN A 152 8.44 -20.12 -33.81
C GLN A 152 7.62 -21.15 -34.58
N LEU A 153 6.44 -21.51 -34.07
CA LEU A 153 5.54 -22.44 -34.75
C LEU A 153 5.05 -21.88 -36.09
N ALA A 154 4.71 -20.60 -36.14
CA ALA A 154 4.31 -19.91 -37.36
C ALA A 154 5.45 -19.84 -38.40
N GLY A 155 6.70 -19.74 -37.94
CA GLY A 155 7.89 -19.75 -38.80
C GLY A 155 8.43 -21.13 -39.16
N ALA A 156 7.95 -22.20 -38.52
CA ALA A 156 8.45 -23.55 -38.74
C ALA A 156 8.01 -24.09 -40.12
N SER A 157 8.97 -24.52 -40.93
CA SER A 157 8.73 -25.04 -42.29
C SER A 157 8.59 -26.57 -42.33
N GLY A 158 9.23 -27.30 -41.42
CA GLY A 158 9.23 -28.77 -41.36
C GLY A 158 8.30 -29.38 -40.30
N HIS A 159 7.72 -30.55 -40.60
CA HIS A 159 6.81 -31.29 -39.70
C HIS A 159 7.48 -31.65 -38.37
N ALA A 160 8.70 -32.21 -38.40
CA ALA A 160 9.43 -32.57 -37.17
C ALA A 160 9.72 -31.37 -36.24
N GLN A 161 9.94 -30.18 -36.81
CA GLN A 161 10.16 -28.97 -36.02
C GLN A 161 8.86 -28.46 -35.38
N ARG A 162 7.72 -28.59 -36.08
CA ARG A 162 6.41 -28.28 -35.51
C ARG A 162 6.05 -29.24 -34.39
N ASP A 163 6.28 -30.54 -34.60
CA ASP A 163 6.00 -31.56 -33.59
C ASP A 163 6.83 -31.33 -32.31
N ALA A 164 8.11 -30.98 -32.44
CA ALA A 164 8.97 -30.64 -31.31
C ALA A 164 8.50 -29.40 -30.54
N LEU A 165 7.98 -28.37 -31.22
CA LEU A 165 7.43 -27.17 -30.58
C LEU A 165 6.09 -27.45 -29.89
N ILE A 166 5.26 -28.30 -30.48
CA ILE A 166 4.01 -28.76 -29.86
C ILE A 166 4.32 -29.60 -28.61
N GLU A 167 5.31 -30.48 -28.68
CA GLU A 167 5.82 -31.21 -27.52
C GLU A 167 6.44 -30.27 -26.47
N GLY A 168 7.06 -29.17 -26.90
CA GLY A 168 7.58 -28.12 -26.01
C GLY A 168 6.49 -27.36 -25.23
N LEU A 169 5.24 -27.38 -25.71
CA LEU A 169 4.05 -26.88 -25.01
C LEU A 169 3.42 -27.92 -24.07
N ASP A 170 3.95 -29.14 -24.04
CA ASP A 170 3.40 -30.21 -23.20
C ASP A 170 3.38 -29.82 -21.72
N LEU A 171 2.28 -30.18 -21.07
CA LEU A 171 2.02 -29.83 -19.68
C LEU A 171 3.09 -30.43 -18.76
N ALA A 172 3.64 -31.60 -19.09
CA ALA A 172 4.70 -32.21 -18.28
C ALA A 172 5.95 -31.31 -18.17
N ARG A 173 6.25 -30.53 -19.22
CA ARG A 173 7.40 -29.61 -19.25
C ARG A 173 7.07 -28.23 -18.66
N GLY A 174 5.82 -27.80 -18.75
CA GLY A 174 5.33 -26.52 -18.24
C GLY A 174 4.70 -26.55 -16.84
N ALA A 175 4.51 -27.73 -16.25
CA ALA A 175 3.69 -27.93 -15.04
C ALA A 175 4.10 -27.02 -13.88
N GLY A 176 5.41 -26.86 -13.64
CA GLY A 176 5.92 -26.01 -12.56
C GLY A 176 5.50 -24.54 -12.73
N VAL A 177 5.70 -23.96 -13.91
CA VAL A 177 5.34 -22.55 -14.19
C VAL A 177 3.83 -22.36 -14.17
N VAL A 178 3.06 -23.27 -14.78
CA VAL A 178 1.59 -23.19 -14.80
C VAL A 178 1.03 -23.30 -13.38
N THR A 179 1.57 -24.20 -12.56
CA THR A 179 1.17 -24.35 -11.15
C THR A 179 1.44 -23.08 -10.36
N VAL A 180 2.65 -22.51 -10.50
CA VAL A 180 3.00 -21.26 -9.82
C VAL A 180 2.12 -20.10 -10.29
N LEU A 181 1.90 -19.98 -11.61
CA LEU A 181 1.02 -18.96 -12.19
C LEU A 181 -0.40 -19.07 -11.62
N ALA A 182 -0.98 -20.27 -11.60
CA ALA A 182 -2.30 -20.52 -11.04
C ALA A 182 -2.35 -20.13 -9.56
N LEU A 183 -1.32 -20.51 -8.78
CA LEU A 183 -1.22 -20.21 -7.36
C LEU A 183 -1.11 -18.70 -7.09
N VAL A 184 -0.19 -17.98 -7.74
CA VAL A 184 -0.02 -16.53 -7.48
C VAL A 184 -1.24 -15.73 -7.90
N CYS A 185 -1.93 -16.14 -8.98
CA CYS A 185 -3.19 -15.55 -9.40
C CYS A 185 -4.30 -15.82 -8.36
N ALA A 186 -4.43 -17.05 -7.87
CA ALA A 186 -5.38 -17.39 -6.82
C ALA A 186 -5.11 -16.59 -5.53
N ILE A 187 -3.85 -16.48 -5.11
CA ILE A 187 -3.43 -15.69 -3.95
C ILE A 187 -3.77 -14.20 -4.13
N ALA A 188 -3.53 -13.62 -5.31
CA ALA A 188 -3.89 -12.23 -5.59
C ALA A 188 -5.40 -11.97 -5.45
N VAL A 189 -6.24 -12.91 -5.91
CA VAL A 189 -7.70 -12.83 -5.77
C VAL A 189 -8.14 -13.01 -4.31
N VAL A 190 -7.64 -14.05 -3.64
CA VAL A 190 -8.02 -14.39 -2.26
C VAL A 190 -7.60 -13.29 -1.29
N VAL A 191 -6.36 -12.78 -1.40
CA VAL A 191 -5.89 -11.67 -0.54
C VAL A 191 -6.72 -10.42 -0.76
N ARG A 192 -7.05 -10.07 -2.01
CA ARG A 192 -7.96 -8.95 -2.27
C ARG A 192 -9.29 -9.14 -1.56
N ARG A 193 -9.90 -10.33 -1.69
CA ARG A 193 -11.18 -10.65 -1.03
C ARG A 193 -11.08 -10.54 0.49
N VAL A 194 -10.06 -11.13 1.11
CA VAL A 194 -9.85 -11.11 2.56
C VAL A 194 -9.68 -9.68 3.07
N VAL A 195 -8.81 -8.89 2.44
CA VAL A 195 -8.58 -7.50 2.83
C VAL A 195 -9.86 -6.68 2.68
N SER A 196 -10.58 -6.79 1.55
CA SER A 196 -11.84 -6.07 1.34
C SER A 196 -12.89 -6.39 2.40
N VAL A 197 -13.11 -7.68 2.72
CA VAL A 197 -14.07 -8.10 3.75
C VAL A 197 -13.67 -7.59 5.14
N ARG A 198 -12.37 -7.60 5.45
CA ARG A 198 -11.86 -7.13 6.75
C ARG A 198 -11.90 -5.62 6.91
N VAL A 199 -11.72 -4.86 5.82
CA VAL A 199 -11.92 -3.41 5.81
C VAL A 199 -13.40 -3.08 6.00
N LEU A 200 -14.30 -3.76 5.25
CA LEU A 200 -15.75 -3.55 5.39
C LEU A 200 -16.29 -3.93 6.78
N SER A 201 -15.68 -4.92 7.44
CA SER A 201 -16.04 -5.31 8.81
C SER A 201 -15.31 -4.53 9.91
N GLY A 202 -14.53 -3.50 9.56
CA GLY A 202 -13.80 -2.67 10.51
C GLY A 202 -12.68 -3.39 11.27
N ARG A 203 -12.25 -4.58 10.82
CA ARG A 203 -11.15 -5.35 11.44
C ARG A 203 -9.77 -4.86 11.00
N ILE A 204 -9.69 -4.21 9.84
CA ILE A 204 -8.49 -3.59 9.30
C ILE A 204 -8.85 -2.16 8.89
N GLN A 205 -7.96 -1.23 9.20
CA GLN A 205 -8.11 0.17 8.81
C GLN A 205 -7.18 0.47 7.64
N LYS A 206 -7.75 0.95 6.52
CA LYS A 206 -6.98 1.36 5.34
C LYS A 206 -7.28 2.80 4.97
N LEU A 207 -6.22 3.58 4.83
CA LEU A 207 -6.28 4.94 4.32
C LEU A 207 -5.71 5.00 2.91
N ARG A 208 -6.38 5.78 2.06
CA ARG A 208 -5.90 6.07 0.73
C ARG A 208 -4.57 6.82 0.80
N ALA A 209 -3.53 6.32 0.15
CA ALA A 209 -2.26 7.00 0.01
C ALA A 209 -2.38 8.16 -1.00
N ASP A 210 -1.59 9.21 -0.81
CA ASP A 210 -1.61 10.37 -1.73
C ASP A 210 -1.06 9.98 -3.11
N ARG A 211 -0.12 9.03 -3.15
CA ARG A 211 0.43 8.44 -4.38
C ARG A 211 0.99 7.04 -4.10
N PRO A 212 1.00 6.16 -5.11
CA PRO A 212 1.69 4.88 -5.01
C PRO A 212 3.21 5.09 -5.03
N ARG A 213 3.95 4.24 -4.31
CA ARG A 213 5.41 4.26 -4.23
C ARG A 213 5.95 2.87 -4.53
N ALA A 214 7.13 2.79 -5.16
CA ALA A 214 7.79 1.51 -5.40
C ALA A 214 8.06 0.73 -4.08
N ALA A 215 8.31 1.46 -3.00
CA ALA A 215 8.48 0.90 -1.67
C ALA A 215 7.24 0.14 -1.16
N ASP A 216 6.03 0.48 -1.62
CA ASP A 216 4.78 -0.17 -1.19
C ASP A 216 4.76 -1.69 -1.48
N LEU A 217 5.60 -2.17 -2.41
CA LEU A 217 5.74 -3.60 -2.68
C LEU A 217 6.45 -4.35 -1.52
N LEU A 218 7.25 -3.62 -0.75
CA LEU A 218 8.17 -4.13 0.27
C LEU A 218 7.82 -3.62 1.68
N THR A 219 6.96 -2.62 1.78
CA THR A 219 6.62 -1.96 3.05
C THR A 219 5.14 -2.06 3.36
N ASP A 220 4.83 -2.09 4.65
CA ASP A 220 3.48 -1.98 5.18
C ASP A 220 2.89 -0.57 4.95
N ASP A 221 1.66 -0.39 5.43
CA ASP A 221 0.92 0.84 5.24
C ASP A 221 1.55 2.06 5.98
N SER A 222 2.42 1.79 6.96
CA SER A 222 3.21 2.78 7.70
C SER A 222 4.59 3.04 7.10
N GLY A 223 4.97 2.34 6.02
CA GLY A 223 6.27 2.43 5.37
C GLY A 223 7.37 1.60 6.05
N ARG A 224 7.02 0.68 6.96
CA ARG A 224 7.98 -0.25 7.59
C ARG A 224 8.13 -1.50 6.73
N GLY A 225 9.33 -2.05 6.62
CA GLY A 225 9.56 -3.27 5.84
C GLY A 225 8.77 -4.46 6.41
N GLY A 226 7.89 -5.04 5.60
CA GLY A 226 7.13 -6.24 5.98
C GLY A 226 7.91 -7.50 5.59
N PHE A 227 8.35 -8.30 6.56
CA PHE A 227 9.14 -9.50 6.27
C PHE A 227 8.45 -10.42 5.25
N THR A 228 7.16 -10.69 5.45
CA THR A 228 6.35 -11.54 4.57
C THR A 228 6.18 -10.96 3.16
N ASP A 229 6.08 -9.63 3.04
CA ASP A 229 5.96 -8.94 1.75
C ASP A 229 7.30 -9.01 0.99
N VAL A 230 8.40 -8.66 1.65
CA VAL A 230 9.76 -8.67 1.08
C VAL A 230 10.17 -10.08 0.63
N GLN A 231 9.97 -11.07 1.49
CA GLN A 231 10.23 -12.48 1.21
C GLN A 231 9.48 -12.96 -0.04
N TYR A 232 8.19 -12.63 -0.15
CA TYR A 232 7.36 -13.06 -1.27
C TYR A 232 7.81 -12.44 -2.60
N VAL A 233 8.09 -11.13 -2.60
CA VAL A 233 8.63 -10.44 -3.79
C VAL A 233 9.98 -11.02 -4.19
N LEU A 234 10.90 -11.21 -3.24
CA LEU A 234 12.26 -11.66 -3.52
C LEU A 234 12.26 -13.09 -4.09
N VAL A 235 11.60 -14.02 -3.42
CA VAL A 235 11.48 -15.43 -3.85
C VAL A 235 10.84 -15.51 -5.24
N SER A 236 9.75 -14.78 -5.45
CA SER A 236 9.07 -14.79 -6.74
C SER A 236 9.93 -14.15 -7.84
N THR A 237 10.67 -13.09 -7.53
CA THR A 237 11.57 -12.42 -8.50
C THR A 237 12.66 -13.38 -8.96
N VAL A 238 13.31 -14.10 -8.02
CA VAL A 238 14.33 -15.10 -8.35
C VAL A 238 13.74 -16.21 -9.23
N ALA A 239 12.53 -16.70 -8.91
CA ALA A 239 11.88 -17.74 -9.71
C ALA A 239 11.50 -17.27 -11.12
N VAL A 240 11.00 -16.03 -11.28
CA VAL A 240 10.72 -15.42 -12.58
C VAL A 240 12.00 -15.24 -13.40
N LEU A 241 13.09 -14.75 -12.78
CA LEU A 241 14.38 -14.60 -13.45
C LEU A 241 14.95 -15.95 -13.88
N PHE A 242 14.86 -16.97 -13.02
CA PHE A 242 15.27 -18.33 -13.35
C PHE A 242 14.50 -18.85 -14.56
N ALA A 243 13.17 -18.71 -14.56
CA ALA A 243 12.33 -19.14 -15.68
C ALA A 243 12.61 -18.35 -16.97
N ALA A 244 12.86 -17.04 -16.89
CA ALA A 244 13.27 -16.24 -18.04
C ALA A 244 14.63 -16.72 -18.63
N VAL A 245 15.61 -17.05 -17.78
CA VAL A 245 16.89 -17.63 -18.21
C VAL A 245 16.69 -19.02 -18.85
N ARG A 246 15.79 -19.85 -18.31
CA ARG A 246 15.45 -21.15 -18.90
C ARG A 246 14.85 -20.99 -20.29
N LEU A 247 13.91 -20.06 -20.46
CA LEU A 247 13.33 -19.73 -21.77
C LEU A 247 14.41 -19.28 -22.76
N ALA A 248 15.31 -18.39 -22.34
CA ALA A 248 16.39 -17.91 -23.21
C ALA A 248 17.36 -19.03 -23.64
N ARG A 249 17.58 -20.03 -22.78
CA ARG A 249 18.46 -21.17 -23.08
C ARG A 249 17.78 -22.31 -23.85
N ARG A 250 16.47 -22.45 -23.74
CA ARG A 250 15.64 -23.47 -24.40
C ARG A 250 14.35 -22.84 -24.94
N PRO A 251 14.44 -21.99 -25.97
CA PRO A 251 13.30 -21.24 -26.50
C PRO A 251 12.23 -22.13 -27.16
N GLU A 252 12.56 -23.38 -27.46
CA GLU A 252 11.68 -24.37 -28.08
C GLU A 252 10.64 -25.01 -27.14
N GLN A 253 10.69 -24.70 -25.85
CA GLN A 253 9.75 -25.23 -24.86
C GLN A 253 9.38 -24.19 -23.81
N LEU A 254 8.28 -24.44 -23.08
CA LEU A 254 7.95 -23.65 -21.90
C LEU A 254 9.08 -23.70 -20.87
N PRO A 255 9.25 -22.65 -20.04
CA PRO A 255 10.28 -22.66 -19.02
C PRO A 255 10.03 -23.79 -18.03
N ASP A 256 10.92 -24.77 -18.04
CA ASP A 256 10.89 -25.87 -17.09
C ASP A 256 11.40 -25.35 -15.73
N LEU A 257 10.47 -25.17 -14.79
CA LEU A 257 10.71 -24.71 -13.43
C LEU A 257 10.76 -25.92 -12.49
N PRO A 258 11.94 -26.20 -11.87
CA PRO A 258 12.08 -27.29 -10.92
C PRO A 258 11.06 -27.22 -9.80
N TRP A 259 10.48 -28.36 -9.43
CA TRP A 259 9.50 -28.44 -8.34
C TRP A 259 10.00 -27.86 -7.02
N GLY A 260 11.30 -27.94 -6.73
CA GLY A 260 11.88 -27.28 -5.55
C GLY A 260 11.67 -25.76 -5.53
N LEU A 261 11.84 -25.08 -6.68
CA LEU A 261 11.57 -23.64 -6.80
C LEU A 261 10.06 -23.35 -6.79
N ALA A 262 9.26 -24.19 -7.43
CA ALA A 262 7.80 -24.05 -7.40
C ALA A 262 7.25 -24.17 -5.97
N LEU A 263 7.72 -25.15 -5.20
CA LEU A 263 7.39 -25.33 -3.78
C LEU A 263 7.88 -24.17 -2.93
N LEU A 264 9.07 -23.64 -3.19
CA LEU A 264 9.58 -22.45 -2.49
C LEU A 264 8.67 -21.23 -2.71
N VAL A 265 8.23 -20.99 -3.95
CA VAL A 265 7.25 -19.93 -4.25
C VAL A 265 5.93 -20.21 -3.53
N ALA A 266 5.48 -21.46 -3.49
CA ALA A 266 4.23 -21.82 -2.83
C ALA A 266 4.27 -21.59 -1.31
N VAL A 267 5.34 -22.02 -0.64
CA VAL A 267 5.56 -21.76 0.79
C VAL A 267 5.63 -20.25 1.05
N SER A 268 6.32 -19.51 0.17
CA SER A 268 6.44 -18.06 0.31
C SER A 268 5.08 -17.36 0.14
N ALA A 269 4.26 -17.79 -0.82
CA ALA A 269 2.92 -17.28 -1.03
C ALA A 269 1.98 -17.59 0.15
N ALA A 270 2.11 -18.78 0.75
CA ALA A 270 1.35 -19.17 1.94
C ALA A 270 1.72 -18.32 3.16
N ALA A 271 3.02 -18.06 3.38
CA ALA A 271 3.49 -17.19 4.45
C ALA A 271 3.02 -15.73 4.26
N TYR A 272 3.07 -15.22 3.02
CA TYR A 272 2.49 -13.92 2.67
C TYR A 272 0.99 -13.84 2.96
N PHE A 273 0.23 -14.84 2.52
CA PHE A 273 -1.19 -14.91 2.78
C PHE A 273 -1.50 -14.98 4.28
N ALA A 274 -0.77 -15.81 5.03
CA ALA A 274 -0.91 -15.91 6.47
C ALA A 274 -0.65 -14.56 7.16
N GLY A 275 0.41 -13.84 6.76
CA GLY A 275 0.69 -12.48 7.24
C GLY A 275 -0.47 -11.52 7.00
N LYS A 276 -0.99 -11.46 5.76
CA LYS A 276 -2.16 -10.63 5.42
C LYS A 276 -3.43 -11.05 6.17
N TYR A 277 -3.54 -12.33 6.53
CA TYR A 277 -4.67 -12.84 7.29
C TYR A 277 -4.54 -12.56 8.80
N THR A 278 -3.33 -12.44 9.35
CA THR A 278 -3.15 -12.15 10.78
C THR A 278 -3.13 -10.65 11.08
N GLU A 279 -2.91 -9.79 10.08
CA GLU A 279 -2.99 -8.33 10.20
C GLU A 279 -4.30 -7.88 10.89
N SER A 280 -4.17 -7.25 12.06
CA SER A 280 -5.27 -6.63 12.81
C SER A 280 -5.03 -5.13 12.86
N GLY A 281 -6.12 -4.36 12.75
CA GLY A 281 -6.06 -2.93 12.93
C GLY A 281 -7.31 -2.37 13.57
N ARG A 282 -8.14 -3.19 14.23
CA ARG A 282 -9.37 -2.69 14.85
C ARG A 282 -9.02 -1.72 16.00
N PRO A 283 -9.57 -0.50 16.04
CA PRO A 283 -9.37 0.41 17.15
C PRO A 283 -10.11 -0.14 18.39
N VAL A 284 -9.45 -0.12 19.54
CA VAL A 284 -10.02 -0.60 20.81
C VAL A 284 -9.72 0.40 21.91
N VAL A 285 -10.76 0.84 22.62
CA VAL A 285 -10.66 1.60 23.87
C VAL A 285 -10.58 0.60 25.01
N LEU A 286 -9.51 0.68 25.80
CA LEU A 286 -9.29 -0.17 26.97
C LEU A 286 -9.73 0.51 28.26
N SER A 287 -9.48 1.81 28.38
CA SER A 287 -9.93 2.59 29.52
C SER A 287 -10.07 4.07 29.18
N VAL A 288 -10.89 4.76 29.96
CA VAL A 288 -11.07 6.21 29.91
C VAL A 288 -10.89 6.72 31.33
N VAL A 289 -10.02 7.71 31.52
CA VAL A 289 -9.71 8.29 32.83
C VAL A 289 -9.66 9.80 32.73
N ARG A 290 -9.87 10.50 33.85
CA ARG A 290 -9.58 11.93 33.95
C ARG A 290 -8.09 12.16 33.68
N ALA A 291 -7.74 13.05 32.75
CA ALA A 291 -6.37 13.49 32.54
C ALA A 291 -5.94 14.30 33.78
N ARG A 292 -4.74 14.02 34.28
CA ARG A 292 -4.23 14.63 35.52
C ARG A 292 -2.97 15.42 35.25
N GLU A 293 -2.87 16.58 35.87
CA GLU A 293 -1.59 17.24 36.06
C GLU A 293 -0.93 16.74 37.35
N ALA A 294 0.40 16.83 37.42
CA ALA A 294 1.14 16.39 38.59
C ALA A 294 0.72 17.22 39.82
N GLY A 295 0.06 16.59 40.79
CA GLY A 295 -0.45 17.24 42.01
C GLY A 295 -1.98 17.25 42.13
N ASP A 296 -2.71 16.83 41.08
CA ASP A 296 -4.16 16.72 41.14
C ASP A 296 -4.64 15.55 42.02
N LEU A 297 -5.71 15.79 42.77
CA LEU A 297 -6.39 14.77 43.56
C LEU A 297 -7.30 13.89 42.67
N ASP A 298 -7.55 12.66 43.14
CA ASP A 298 -8.58 11.79 42.57
C ASP A 298 -9.95 12.49 42.63
N ALA A 299 -10.58 12.67 41.48
CA ALA A 299 -11.88 13.30 41.34
C ALA A 299 -12.68 12.62 40.22
N PRO A 300 -14.04 12.64 40.29
CA PRO A 300 -14.88 12.20 39.19
C PRO A 300 -14.63 13.06 37.94
N ILE A 301 -15.00 12.52 36.77
CA ILE A 301 -14.90 13.24 35.49
C ILE A 301 -16.00 14.30 35.48
N ARG A 302 -15.64 15.57 35.26
CA ARG A 302 -16.61 16.67 35.11
C ARG A 302 -16.68 17.19 33.69
N THR A 303 -17.75 17.91 33.39
CA THR A 303 -17.79 18.73 32.17
C THR A 303 -16.64 19.74 32.18
N GLY A 304 -15.98 19.90 31.03
CA GLY A 304 -14.79 20.75 30.88
C GLY A 304 -13.46 20.11 31.33
N ASP A 305 -13.45 18.98 32.05
CA ASP A 305 -12.22 18.25 32.32
C ASP A 305 -11.65 17.65 31.03
N ASP A 306 -10.32 17.53 30.96
CA ASP A 306 -9.70 16.68 29.96
C ASP A 306 -9.79 15.22 30.40
N ILE A 307 -10.13 14.33 29.46
CA ILE A 307 -10.07 12.88 29.64
C ILE A 307 -8.96 12.28 28.78
N GLU A 308 -8.29 11.27 29.34
CA GLU A 308 -7.32 10.43 28.66
C GLU A 308 -7.99 9.10 28.30
N ILE A 309 -8.08 8.84 27.00
CA ILE A 309 -8.62 7.63 26.41
C ILE A 309 -7.45 6.76 26.02
N ARG A 310 -7.32 5.61 26.69
CA ARG A 310 -6.22 4.66 26.49
C ARG A 310 -6.70 3.46 25.70
N GLY A 311 -5.88 2.99 24.79
CA GLY A 311 -6.23 1.88 23.92
C GLY A 311 -5.15 1.53 22.91
N ALA A 312 -5.59 1.04 21.76
CA ALA A 312 -4.72 0.67 20.65
C ALA A 312 -5.42 0.86 19.30
N GLY A 313 -4.64 1.11 18.26
CA GLY A 313 -5.13 1.24 16.89
C GLY A 313 -5.91 2.53 16.64
N PHE A 314 -5.72 3.57 17.46
CA PHE A 314 -6.39 4.85 17.26
C PHE A 314 -5.87 5.60 16.03
N VAL A 315 -4.59 5.42 15.69
CA VAL A 315 -3.97 6.04 14.52
C VAL A 315 -3.78 4.96 13.46
N PRO A 316 -4.63 4.92 12.41
CA PRO A 316 -4.51 3.91 11.37
C PRO A 316 -3.11 3.92 10.73
N PRO A 317 -2.61 2.78 10.23
CA PRO A 317 -1.40 2.74 9.42
C PRO A 317 -1.45 3.74 8.26
N GLY A 318 -0.42 4.58 8.16
CA GLY A 318 -0.37 5.68 7.19
C GLY A 318 -1.21 6.92 7.54
N ALA A 319 -1.81 7.00 8.73
CA ALA A 319 -2.54 8.18 9.21
C ALA A 319 -1.65 9.22 9.90
N GLY A 320 -0.33 9.01 10.02
CA GLY A 320 0.58 9.91 10.73
C GLY A 320 0.73 11.31 10.13
N ALA A 321 0.15 11.57 8.95
CA ALA A 321 0.10 12.89 8.37
C ALA A 321 -0.85 13.81 9.17
N PRO A 322 -0.49 15.07 9.43
CA PRO A 322 -1.28 15.97 10.28
C PRO A 322 -2.73 16.15 9.82
N ASP A 323 -2.99 16.15 8.51
CA ASP A 323 -4.34 16.31 7.95
C ASP A 323 -5.24 15.09 8.18
N ARG A 324 -4.64 13.93 8.46
CA ARG A 324 -5.34 12.68 8.76
C ARG A 324 -5.56 12.56 10.27
N LEU A 325 -4.56 12.92 11.08
CA LEU A 325 -4.68 13.02 12.54
C LEU A 325 -5.82 13.97 12.94
N ALA A 326 -5.94 15.12 12.27
CA ALA A 326 -7.01 16.09 12.51
C ALA A 326 -8.44 15.58 12.22
N ARG A 327 -8.59 14.40 11.61
CA ARG A 327 -9.91 13.79 11.31
C ARG A 327 -10.38 12.86 12.42
N MET A 328 -9.55 12.62 13.43
CA MET A 328 -9.93 11.77 14.56
C MET A 328 -11.00 12.47 15.40
N VAL A 329 -12.00 11.70 15.79
CA VAL A 329 -13.15 12.18 16.56
C VAL A 329 -13.40 11.22 17.72
N VAL A 330 -13.76 11.76 18.87
CA VAL A 330 -14.28 10.99 19.99
C VAL A 330 -15.76 11.33 20.11
N ARG A 331 -16.61 10.30 20.08
CA ARG A 331 -18.02 10.41 20.43
C ARG A 331 -18.16 10.20 21.94
N ILE A 332 -18.67 11.20 22.64
CA ILE A 332 -18.98 11.16 24.07
C ILE A 332 -20.50 11.33 24.19
N GLY A 333 -21.21 10.25 24.51
CA GLY A 333 -22.67 10.19 24.41
C GLY A 333 -23.14 10.51 22.98
N THR A 334 -23.87 11.61 22.82
CA THR A 334 -24.38 12.10 21.53
C THR A 334 -23.47 13.15 20.87
N VAL A 335 -22.44 13.63 21.57
CA VAL A 335 -21.58 14.73 21.14
C VAL A 335 -20.33 14.21 20.43
N HIS A 336 -19.96 14.84 19.33
CA HIS A 336 -18.73 14.53 18.58
C HIS A 336 -17.67 15.58 18.86
N VAL A 337 -16.53 15.14 19.40
CA VAL A 337 -15.41 15.99 19.79
C VAL A 337 -14.23 15.70 18.87
N HIS A 338 -13.75 16.72 18.17
CA HIS A 338 -12.52 16.61 17.40
C HIS A 338 -11.32 16.45 18.35
N VAL A 339 -10.45 15.48 18.06
CA VAL A 339 -9.24 15.28 18.87
C VAL A 339 -8.26 16.43 18.59
N PRO A 340 -7.89 17.23 19.59
CA PRO A 340 -7.04 18.40 19.36
C PRO A 340 -5.62 17.98 19.00
N LEU A 341 -5.06 18.63 17.98
CA LEU A 341 -3.64 18.49 17.64
C LEU A 341 -2.79 19.23 18.67
N ILE A 342 -2.02 18.50 19.47
CA ILE A 342 -1.07 19.07 20.44
C ILE A 342 0.33 18.92 19.86
N PRO A 343 0.93 19.99 19.30
CA PRO A 343 2.23 19.92 18.66
C PRO A 343 3.35 19.77 19.70
N VAL A 344 4.36 18.99 19.36
CA VAL A 344 5.63 18.88 20.08
C VAL A 344 6.78 18.90 19.08
N PRO A 345 8.02 19.23 19.48
CA PRO A 345 9.16 19.16 18.57
C PRO A 345 9.22 17.80 17.87
N GLY A 346 9.18 17.81 16.54
CA GLY A 346 9.22 16.60 15.73
C GLY A 346 7.88 15.90 15.47
N GLY A 347 6.77 16.27 16.11
CA GLY A 347 5.49 15.56 15.94
C GLY A 347 4.31 16.13 16.72
N PHE A 348 3.47 15.23 17.21
CA PHE A 348 2.30 15.54 18.03
C PHE A 348 2.28 14.64 19.26
N ALA A 349 1.99 15.22 20.42
CA ALA A 349 1.72 14.46 21.63
C ALA A 349 0.26 13.97 21.70
N ASN A 350 -0.62 14.55 20.88
CA ASN A 350 -2.01 14.14 20.72
C ASN A 350 -2.47 14.49 19.29
N PRO A 351 -3.15 13.58 18.57
CA PRO A 351 -3.45 12.19 18.90
C PRO A 351 -2.24 11.25 18.80
N THR A 352 -2.23 10.17 19.58
CA THR A 352 -1.29 9.04 19.43
C THR A 352 -2.05 7.72 19.22
N ASP A 353 -1.33 6.66 18.82
CA ASP A 353 -1.97 5.36 18.54
C ASP A 353 -2.58 4.69 19.79
N THR A 354 -2.04 5.01 20.97
CA THR A 354 -2.41 4.37 22.24
C THR A 354 -3.14 5.29 23.21
N VAL A 355 -3.03 6.60 23.03
CA VAL A 355 -3.59 7.60 23.94
C VAL A 355 -4.17 8.78 23.15
N LEU A 356 -5.40 9.18 23.51
CA LEU A 356 -6.03 10.41 23.07
C LEU A 356 -6.43 11.25 24.28
N THR A 357 -6.18 12.54 24.21
CA THR A 357 -6.64 13.50 25.21
C THR A 357 -7.69 14.41 24.57
N VAL A 358 -8.89 14.45 25.15
CA VAL A 358 -9.99 15.29 24.67
C VAL A 358 -10.70 15.96 25.84
N PRO A 359 -11.17 17.21 25.69
CA PRO A 359 -12.02 17.84 26.69
C PRO A 359 -13.41 17.20 26.67
N VAL A 360 -14.03 17.07 27.84
CA VAL A 360 -15.45 16.73 27.97
C VAL A 360 -16.27 17.99 27.66
N PRO A 361 -17.08 17.99 26.59
CA PRO A 361 -17.91 19.15 26.24
C PRO A 361 -18.94 19.45 27.32
N VAL A 362 -19.31 20.73 27.45
CA VAL A 362 -20.36 21.16 28.38
C VAL A 362 -21.75 20.69 27.95
N GLU A 363 -21.91 20.30 26.69
CA GLU A 363 -23.13 19.76 26.12
C GLU A 363 -23.36 18.28 26.46
N VAL A 364 -22.41 17.62 27.14
CA VAL A 364 -22.56 16.25 27.60
C VAL A 364 -23.45 16.24 28.84
N GLU A 365 -24.55 15.48 28.79
CA GLU A 365 -25.44 15.30 29.92
C GLU A 365 -24.73 14.56 31.07
N PRO A 366 -24.86 15.02 32.33
CA PRO A 366 -24.35 14.30 33.49
C PRO A 366 -24.96 12.89 33.62
N GLY A 367 -24.13 11.94 34.07
CA GLY A 367 -24.47 10.54 34.29
C GLY A 367 -23.64 9.57 33.46
N ALA A 368 -24.15 8.36 33.30
CA ALA A 368 -23.51 7.30 32.53
C ALA A 368 -23.54 7.61 31.03
N VAL A 369 -22.37 7.83 30.43
CA VAL A 369 -22.20 8.14 29.01
C VAL A 369 -21.21 7.20 28.33
N GLU A 370 -21.49 6.83 27.08
CA GLU A 370 -20.61 5.99 26.28
C GLU A 370 -19.53 6.83 25.59
N VAL A 371 -18.27 6.42 25.69
CA VAL A 371 -17.14 6.96 24.94
C VAL A 371 -16.75 6.00 23.83
N GLN A 372 -16.57 6.54 22.62
CA GLN A 372 -16.14 5.80 21.45
C GLN A 372 -15.19 6.64 20.59
N VAL A 373 -14.08 6.05 20.18
CA VAL A 373 -13.15 6.67 19.21
C VAL A 373 -13.57 6.31 17.79
N VAL A 374 -13.61 7.32 16.92
CA VAL A 374 -13.74 7.23 15.46
C VAL A 374 -12.42 7.67 14.84
N THR A 375 -11.74 6.75 14.17
CA THR A 375 -10.40 7.02 13.62
C THR A 375 -10.46 7.81 12.32
N ALA A 376 -9.29 8.25 11.84
CA ALA A 376 -9.16 8.89 10.53
C ALA A 376 -9.65 8.02 9.35
N ALA A 377 -9.71 6.70 9.51
CA ALA A 377 -10.24 5.76 8.52
C ALA A 377 -11.77 5.59 8.62
N GLY A 378 -12.43 6.29 9.55
CA GLY A 378 -13.88 6.18 9.80
C GLY A 378 -14.27 4.90 10.53
N THR A 379 -13.32 4.18 11.12
CA THR A 379 -13.62 2.96 11.89
C THR A 379 -13.95 3.33 13.33
N GLU A 380 -15.07 2.82 13.82
CA GLU A 380 -15.47 2.99 15.21
C GLU A 380 -14.85 1.90 16.11
N SER A 381 -14.43 2.30 17.30
CA SER A 381 -13.98 1.40 18.37
C SER A 381 -15.14 0.79 19.16
N ASN A 382 -14.83 -0.06 20.15
CA ASN A 382 -15.80 -0.47 21.16
C ASN A 382 -16.24 0.73 22.01
N ARG A 383 -17.40 0.58 22.66
CA ARG A 383 -17.96 1.57 23.57
C ARG A 383 -17.49 1.29 24.99
N VAL A 384 -17.11 2.33 25.72
CA VAL A 384 -16.75 2.26 27.13
C VAL A 384 -17.59 3.26 27.89
N GLU A 385 -18.30 2.81 28.91
CA GLU A 385 -19.14 3.65 29.76
C GLU A 385 -18.27 4.38 30.79
N ILE A 386 -18.54 5.68 30.96
CA ILE A 386 -17.98 6.51 32.02
C ILE A 386 -19.10 7.24 32.73
N ASP A 387 -18.86 7.67 33.97
CA ASP A 387 -19.78 8.51 34.72
C ASP A 387 -19.28 9.96 34.72
N VAL A 388 -20.10 10.88 34.23
CA VAL A 388 -19.81 12.31 34.15
C VAL A 388 -20.64 13.07 35.18
N THR A 389 -19.97 13.86 36.01
CA THR A 389 -20.61 14.73 37.00
C THR A 389 -20.64 16.18 36.54
N ASP A 390 -21.50 17.00 37.14
CA ASP A 390 -21.52 18.46 36.91
C ASP A 390 -20.18 19.14 37.26
#